data_AF-A0A7V3VVG6-F1
#
_entry.id   AF-A0A7V3VVG6-F1
#
_cell.length_a   1.000
_cell.length_b   1.000
_cell.length_c   1.000
_cell.angle_alpha   90.00
_cell.angle_beta   90.00
_cell.angle_gamma   90.00
#
_symmetry.space_group_name_H-M   'P 1'
#
loop_
_entity.id
_entity.type
_entity.pdbx_description
1 polymer ?
#
loop_
_entity_poly.entity_id
_entity_poly.type
_entity_poly.pdbx_seq_one_letter_code
_entity_poly.pdbx_strand_id
1 'polypeptide(L)'
;MIKHAGCLYQRTLFSRTLDQFLEETKLDLTTLKKLFELKLLSFDAEKLNEFDEKEITEAKFIKALFYSGLSMEKILFMLGKLEKPYCY
;
A
#
# COMPACT_ATOMS: atom_id res chain seq x y z
N MET A 1 -16.72 19.44 9.79
CA MET A 1 -15.96 18.20 10.02
C MET A 1 -14.59 18.42 9.41
N ILE A 2 -13.58 18.71 10.23
CA ILE A 2 -12.34 19.25 9.70
C ILE A 2 -11.48 18.11 9.14
N LYS A 3 -11.30 18.11 7.81
CA LYS A 3 -10.42 17.20 7.06
C LYS A 3 -8.95 17.52 7.36
N HIS A 4 -8.47 17.24 8.56
CA HIS A 4 -7.07 17.50 8.93
C HIS A 4 -6.11 16.38 8.51
N ALA A 5 -6.59 15.16 8.26
CA ALA A 5 -5.72 14.00 8.06
C ALA A 5 -4.98 13.98 6.71
N GLY A 6 -5.57 14.51 5.63
CA GLY A 6 -4.93 14.52 4.30
C GLY A 6 -3.71 15.46 4.19
N CYS A 7 -3.48 16.32 5.19
CA CYS A 7 -2.44 17.35 5.22
C CYS A 7 -1.15 16.91 5.95
N LEU A 8 -1.13 15.72 6.55
CA LEU A 8 0.00 15.26 7.38
C LEU A 8 1.03 14.42 6.62
N TYR A 9 0.82 14.16 5.32
CA TYR A 9 1.81 13.45 4.53
C TYR A 9 3.00 14.38 4.21
N GLN A 10 4.07 14.20 4.98
CA GLN A 10 5.38 14.75 4.68
C GLN A 10 6.14 13.71 3.85
N ARG A 11 6.60 14.09 2.65
CA ARG A 11 7.50 13.24 1.87
C ARG A 11 8.72 12.90 2.72
N THR A 12 9.08 11.63 2.84
CA THR A 12 10.25 11.31 3.65
C THR A 12 11.53 11.82 2.99
N LEU A 13 12.55 12.04 3.81
CA LEU A 13 13.89 12.38 3.34
C LEU A 13 14.56 11.20 2.61
N PHE A 14 14.00 9.99 2.70
CA PHE A 14 14.60 8.76 2.19
C PHE A 14 13.58 8.01 1.31
N SER A 15 13.54 8.33 0.03
CA SER A 15 12.83 7.49 -0.93
C SER A 15 13.59 6.20 -1.20
N ARG A 16 12.84 5.15 -1.57
CA ARG A 16 13.37 3.84 -1.96
C ARG A 16 13.28 3.69 -3.47
N THR A 17 14.29 3.07 -4.06
CA THR A 17 14.19 2.51 -5.42
C THR A 17 13.22 1.33 -5.43
N LEU A 18 12.80 0.90 -6.62
CA LEU A 18 11.97 -0.31 -6.75
C LEU A 18 12.64 -1.52 -6.08
N ASP A 19 13.94 -1.74 -6.29
CA ASP A 19 14.66 -2.88 -5.70
C ASP A 19 14.63 -2.85 -4.16
N GLN A 20 14.90 -1.68 -3.56
CA GLN A 20 14.83 -1.50 -2.11
C GLN A 20 13.41 -1.70 -1.57
N PHE A 21 12.41 -1.22 -2.29
CA PHE A 21 11.00 -1.40 -1.94
C PHE A 21 10.60 -2.88 -1.95
N LEU A 22 10.99 -3.63 -2.98
CA LEU A 22 10.70 -5.06 -3.10
C LEU A 22 11.39 -5.87 -1.99
N GLU A 23 12.64 -5.53 -1.68
CA GLU A 23 13.39 -6.15 -0.57
C GLU A 23 12.71 -5.89 0.78
N GLU A 24 12.32 -4.64 1.05
CA GLU A 24 11.76 -4.23 2.34
C GLU A 24 10.34 -4.79 2.56
N THR A 25 9.50 -4.80 1.52
CA THR A 25 8.14 -5.35 1.60
C THR A 25 8.11 -6.87 1.46
N LYS A 26 9.19 -7.47 0.91
CA LYS A 26 9.26 -8.88 0.49
C LYS A 26 8.02 -9.28 -0.33
N LEU A 27 7.63 -8.41 -1.26
CA LEU A 27 6.61 -8.66 -2.27
C LEU A 27 7.31 -8.61 -3.62
N ASP A 28 6.89 -9.43 -4.57
CA ASP A 28 7.36 -9.35 -5.95
C ASP A 28 6.47 -8.38 -6.77
N LEU A 29 7.02 -7.90 -7.89
CA LEU A 29 6.34 -6.96 -8.77
C LEU A 29 5.02 -7.50 -9.34
N THR A 30 4.94 -8.82 -9.61
CA THR A 30 3.72 -9.44 -10.15
C THR A 30 2.60 -9.42 -9.12
N THR A 31 2.92 -9.67 -7.85
CA THR A 31 1.98 -9.58 -6.74
C THR A 31 1.48 -8.15 -6.57
N LEU A 32 2.37 -7.15 -6.60
CA LEU A 32 2.00 -5.74 -6.49
C LEU A 32 1.08 -5.29 -7.63
N LYS A 33 1.39 -5.69 -8.86
CA LYS A 33 0.56 -5.43 -10.04
C LYS A 33 -0.86 -5.98 -9.86
N LYS A 34 -0.98 -7.24 -9.44
CA LYS A 34 -2.29 -7.87 -9.16
C LYS A 34 -3.06 -7.14 -8.06
N LEU A 35 -2.38 -6.75 -6.97
CA LEU A 35 -3.01 -6.01 -5.87
C LEU A 35 -3.51 -4.63 -6.35
N PHE A 36 -2.77 -3.96 -7.22
CA PHE A 36 -3.21 -2.70 -7.84
C PHE A 36 -4.41 -2.91 -8.78
N GLU A 37 -4.38 -3.92 -9.64
CA GLU A 37 -5.49 -4.28 -10.56
C GLU A 37 -6.80 -4.60 -9.81
N LEU A 38 -6.68 -5.28 -8.66
CA LEU A 38 -7.79 -5.56 -7.74
C LEU A 38 -8.26 -4.33 -6.95
N LYS A 39 -7.67 -3.16 -7.20
CA LYS A 39 -7.90 -1.92 -6.46
C LYS A 39 -7.66 -2.10 -4.96
N LEU A 40 -6.63 -2.84 -4.56
CA LEU A 40 -6.20 -3.01 -3.17
C LEU A 40 -4.94 -2.22 -2.80
N LEU A 41 -4.31 -1.55 -3.77
CA LEU A 41 -3.27 -0.55 -3.53
C LEU A 41 -3.74 0.81 -4.05
N SER A 42 -3.18 1.89 -3.49
CA SER A 42 -3.43 3.25 -3.97
C SER A 42 -2.51 3.66 -5.13
N PHE A 43 -1.47 2.88 -5.40
CA PHE A 43 -0.42 3.19 -6.36
C PHE A 43 -0.10 2.03 -7.30
N ASP A 44 0.46 2.37 -8.46
CA ASP A 44 0.99 1.44 -9.45
C ASP A 44 2.52 1.38 -9.33
N ALA A 45 3.03 0.24 -8.85
CA ALA A 45 4.47 0.03 -8.65
C ALA A 45 5.28 0.05 -9.96
N GLU A 46 4.67 -0.20 -11.13
CA GLU A 46 5.37 -0.15 -12.42
C GLU A 46 5.55 1.28 -12.93
N LYS A 47 4.72 2.23 -12.44
CA LYS A 47 4.77 3.64 -12.88
C LYS A 47 5.53 4.55 -11.92
N LEU A 48 5.82 4.09 -10.71
CA LEU A 48 6.55 4.86 -9.72
C LEU A 48 8.06 4.70 -9.91
N ASN A 49 8.76 5.82 -10.00
CA ASN A 49 10.22 5.85 -10.03
C ASN A 49 10.82 5.74 -8.62
N GLU A 50 10.09 6.25 -7.62
CA GLU A 50 10.51 6.32 -6.22
C GLU A 50 9.33 5.95 -5.33
N PHE A 51 9.63 5.24 -4.24
CA PHE A 51 8.66 4.82 -3.24
C PHE A 51 8.94 5.54 -1.93
N ASP A 52 7.89 6.04 -1.30
CA ASP A 52 7.96 6.69 -0.01
C ASP A 52 7.34 5.79 1.07
N GLU A 53 7.35 6.26 2.31
CA GLU A 53 6.91 5.45 3.44
C GLU A 53 5.43 5.12 3.41
N LYS A 54 4.62 5.94 2.73
CA LYS A 54 3.20 5.63 2.51
C LYS A 54 3.04 4.39 1.63
N GLU A 55 3.82 4.26 0.56
CA GLU A 55 3.75 3.08 -0.32
C GLU A 55 4.22 1.83 0.41
N ILE A 56 5.31 1.96 1.18
CA ILE A 56 5.88 0.86 1.96
C ILE A 56 4.89 0.41 3.03
N THR A 57 4.30 1.35 3.76
CA THR A 57 3.32 1.08 4.83
C THR A 57 2.06 0.46 4.28
N GLU A 58 1.50 1.00 3.19
CA GLU A 58 0.32 0.44 2.54
C GLU A 58 0.59 -1.00 2.05
N ALA A 59 1.73 -1.24 1.40
CA ALA A 59 2.08 -2.57 0.91
C ALA A 59 2.27 -3.59 2.06
N LYS A 60 2.96 -3.19 3.14
CA LYS A 60 3.11 -4.03 4.35
C LYS A 60 1.77 -4.32 5.02
N PHE A 61 0.90 -3.32 5.10
CA PHE A 61 -0.44 -3.47 5.67
C PHE A 61 -1.28 -4.47 4.88
N ILE A 62 -1.38 -4.30 3.55
CA ILE A 62 -2.12 -5.20 2.69
C ILE A 62 -1.56 -6.61 2.78
N LYS A 63 -0.22 -6.75 2.71
CA LYS A 63 0.45 -8.03 2.91
C LYS A 63 0.03 -8.69 4.22
N ALA A 64 0.15 -7.99 5.35
CA ALA A 64 -0.21 -8.52 6.66
C ALA A 64 -1.69 -8.97 6.71
N LEU A 65 -2.58 -8.22 6.05
CA LEU A 65 -3.99 -8.55 5.97
C LEU A 65 -4.22 -9.87 5.21
N PHE A 66 -3.52 -10.12 4.11
CA PHE A 66 -3.57 -11.40 3.40
C PHE A 66 -2.98 -12.56 4.21
N TYR A 67 -1.94 -12.32 5.01
CA TYR A 67 -1.34 -13.34 5.89
C TYR A 67 -2.11 -13.57 7.21
N SER A 68 -3.09 -12.73 7.52
CA SER A 68 -3.89 -12.84 8.77
C SER A 68 -4.85 -14.05 8.80
N GLY A 69 -5.00 -14.78 7.68
CA GLY A 69 -5.92 -15.90 7.56
C GLY A 69 -7.38 -15.49 7.31
N LEU A 70 -7.65 -14.21 7.06
CA LEU A 70 -8.96 -13.74 6.64
C LEU A 70 -9.29 -14.20 5.22
N SER A 71 -10.57 -14.54 4.98
CA SER A 71 -11.04 -14.81 3.62
C SER A 71 -10.97 -13.55 2.78
N MET A 72 -10.74 -13.72 1.46
CA MET A 72 -10.67 -12.61 0.51
C MET A 72 -11.93 -11.73 0.58
N GLU A 73 -13.11 -12.31 0.73
CA GLU A 73 -14.37 -11.57 0.86
C GLU A 73 -14.39 -10.64 2.08
N LYS A 74 -13.90 -11.12 3.24
CA LYS A 74 -13.80 -10.29 4.45
C LYS A 74 -12.80 -9.16 4.27
N ILE A 75 -11.66 -9.45 3.63
CA ILE A 75 -10.65 -8.45 3.30
C ILE A 75 -11.26 -7.35 2.42
N LEU A 76 -11.94 -7.72 1.33
CA LEU A 76 -12.61 -6.76 0.44
C LEU A 76 -13.69 -5.95 1.16
N PHE A 77 -14.48 -6.59 2.02
CA PHE A 77 -15.51 -5.91 2.80
C PHE A 77 -14.93 -4.88 3.77
N MET A 78 -13.81 -5.20 4.44
CA MET A 78 -13.12 -4.28 5.35
C MET A 78 -12.50 -3.11 4.59
N LEU A 79 -11.75 -3.41 3.53
CA LEU A 79 -11.05 -2.40 2.73
C LEU A 79 -12.03 -1.51 1.95
N GLY A 80 -13.19 -2.02 1.53
CA GLY A 80 -14.20 -1.24 0.81
C GLY A 80 -14.83 -0.11 1.62
N LYS A 81 -14.66 -0.11 2.94
CA LYS A 81 -15.15 0.94 3.85
C LYS A 81 -14.09 1.99 4.20
N LEU A 82 -12.84 1.76 3.79
CA LEU A 82 -11.71 2.63 4.10
C LEU A 82 -11.34 3.46 2.88
N GLU A 83 -11.09 4.75 3.09
CA GLU A 83 -10.46 5.57 2.07
C GLU A 83 -8.99 5.13 1.92
N LYS A 84 -8.53 5.07 0.67
CA LYS A 84 -7.11 4.82 0.38
C LYS A 84 -6.32 6.11 0.51
N PRO A 85 -5.02 6.02 0.83
CA PRO A 85 -4.27 4.86 1.34
C PRO A 85 -4.78 4.38 2.69
N TYR A 86 -4.78 3.06 2.89
CA TYR A 86 -5.40 2.44 4.07
C TYR A 86 -4.70 2.73 5.41
N CYS A 87 -3.43 3.16 5.38
CA CYS A 87 -2.60 3.39 6.55
C CYS A 87 -1.61 4.52 6.27
N TYR A 88 -1.48 5.45 7.23
CA TYR A 88 -0.57 6.59 7.24
C TYR A 88 0.17 6.68 8.58
#